data_AF-A0A1F4QDU0-F1
#
_entry.id   AF-A0A1F4QDU0-F1
#
_cell.length_a   1.000
_cell.length_b   1.000
_cell.length_c   1.000
_cell.angle_alpha   90.00
_cell.angle_beta   90.00
_cell.angle_gamma   90.00
#
_symmetry.space_group_name_H-M   'P 1'
#
loop_
_entity.id
_entity.type
_entity.pdbx_description
1 polymer ?
#
loop_
_entity_poly.entity_id
_entity_poly.type
_entity_poly.pdbx_seq_one_letter_code
_entity_poly.pdbx_strand_id
1 'polypeptide(L)'
;MAPVALGGSVVRKGRSVAARIIDGTQIAAAVRREVREQVRKFRDGGSGVPGLAVILVGDDPASAAYVRSKAKACEEAGIASRQLTFPRYVSQEELTETLRNLNRDPGIHGILVQLPLPKHLDERAALEIVDPGKDVDGFTYASIGRLTENHARFVPCTPAGILELLDREKIEIAGTHAVVVGRSEIVGKPVAMLFLHRHATVTVCHSRTADLAAET
;
A
#
# COMPACT_ATOMS: atom_id res chain seq x y z
N MET A 1 31.23 -48.03 41.45
CA MET A 1 30.09 -47.77 40.55
C MET A 1 28.84 -47.63 41.39
N ALA A 2 28.30 -46.42 41.49
CA ALA A 2 27.02 -46.09 42.12
C ALA A 2 26.40 -44.96 41.26
N PRO A 3 25.07 -44.91 41.12
CA PRO A 3 24.43 -44.43 39.90
C PRO A 3 24.38 -42.90 39.77
N VAL A 4 24.47 -42.45 38.52
CA VAL A 4 24.34 -41.06 38.07
C VAL A 4 22.89 -40.60 38.27
N ALA A 5 22.69 -39.58 39.09
CA ALA A 5 21.42 -38.87 39.19
C ALA A 5 21.17 -38.10 37.88
N LEU A 6 20.19 -38.55 37.10
CA LEU A 6 19.70 -37.85 35.91
C LEU A 6 19.04 -36.54 36.36
N GLY A 7 19.60 -35.42 35.86
CA GLY A 7 19.14 -34.08 36.13
C GLY A 7 17.66 -33.91 35.74
N GLY A 8 16.88 -33.40 36.69
CA GLY A 8 15.50 -33.01 36.46
C GLY A 8 15.42 -31.95 35.36
N SER A 9 14.67 -32.26 34.32
CA SER A 9 14.26 -31.29 33.31
C SER A 9 13.41 -30.21 33.99
N VAL A 10 13.99 -29.03 34.17
CA VAL A 10 13.23 -27.83 34.50
C VAL A 10 12.48 -27.43 33.24
N VAL A 11 11.27 -27.99 33.09
CA VAL A 11 10.27 -27.45 32.16
C VAL A 11 9.97 -26.03 32.62
N ARG A 12 10.62 -25.05 31.99
CA ARG A 12 10.19 -23.66 32.07
C ARG A 12 8.78 -23.62 31.49
N LYS A 13 7.76 -23.58 32.35
CA LYS A 13 6.40 -23.20 31.97
C LYS A 13 6.48 -21.77 31.42
N GLY A 14 6.71 -21.65 30.11
CA GLY A 14 6.54 -20.41 29.39
C GLY A 14 5.09 -19.98 29.55
N ARG A 15 4.88 -18.79 30.11
CA ARG A 15 3.59 -18.11 30.02
C ARG A 15 3.24 -18.05 28.52
N SER A 16 2.19 -18.73 28.10
CA SER A 16 1.57 -18.48 26.80
C SER A 16 1.09 -17.03 26.83
N VAL A 17 1.86 -16.12 26.25
CA VAL A 17 1.40 -14.77 25.96
C VAL A 17 0.80 -14.87 24.56
N ALA A 18 -0.53 -14.92 24.49
CA ALA A 18 -1.23 -14.88 23.23
C ALA A 18 -0.80 -13.62 22.45
N ALA A 19 -0.62 -13.76 21.14
CA ALA A 19 -0.29 -12.62 20.28
C ALA A 19 -1.34 -11.51 20.42
N ARG A 20 -0.90 -10.26 20.40
CA ARG A 20 -1.81 -9.11 20.31
C ARG A 20 -2.31 -8.99 18.86
N ILE A 21 -3.62 -8.85 18.69
CA ILE A 21 -4.22 -8.62 17.38
C ILE A 21 -4.00 -7.15 16.99
N ILE A 22 -3.49 -6.92 15.78
CA ILE A 22 -3.49 -5.61 15.13
C ILE A 22 -4.80 -5.51 14.34
N ASP A 23 -5.75 -4.72 14.84
CA ASP A 23 -7.08 -4.59 14.20
C ASP A 23 -7.04 -3.52 13.09
N GLY A 24 -6.70 -3.96 11.88
CA GLY A 24 -6.68 -3.09 10.71
C GLY A 24 -8.05 -2.53 10.32
N THR A 25 -9.16 -3.17 10.72
CA THR A 25 -10.51 -2.66 10.44
C THR A 25 -10.78 -1.42 11.31
N GLN A 26 -10.46 -1.53 12.60
CA GLN A 26 -10.61 -0.42 13.54
C GLN A 26 -9.70 0.75 13.16
N ILE A 27 -8.43 0.47 12.85
CA ILE A 27 -7.46 1.51 12.45
C ILE A 27 -7.90 2.21 11.17
N ALA A 28 -8.29 1.45 10.13
CA ALA A 28 -8.74 2.05 8.87
C ALA A 28 -10.00 2.92 9.06
N ALA A 29 -10.92 2.53 9.94
CA ALA A 29 -12.09 3.35 10.27
C ALA A 29 -11.70 4.65 11.00
N ALA A 30 -10.68 4.63 11.87
CA ALA A 30 -10.15 5.82 12.51
C ALA A 30 -9.51 6.77 11.48
N VAL A 31 -8.64 6.25 10.63
CA VAL A 31 -8.00 7.02 9.54
C VAL A 31 -9.06 7.69 8.66
N ARG A 32 -10.12 6.96 8.25
CA ARG A 32 -11.19 7.56 7.42
C ARG A 32 -11.94 8.70 8.12
N ARG A 33 -12.17 8.62 9.44
CA ARG A 33 -12.76 9.73 10.21
C ARG A 33 -11.85 10.95 10.23
N GLU A 34 -10.56 10.76 10.46
CA GLU A 34 -9.57 11.84 10.48
C GLU A 34 -9.46 12.51 9.10
N VAL A 35 -9.38 11.72 8.02
CA VAL A 35 -9.39 12.23 6.65
C VAL A 35 -10.69 12.99 6.37
N ARG A 36 -11.85 12.51 6.81
CA ARG A 36 -13.13 13.23 6.65
C ARG A 36 -13.10 14.61 7.28
N GLU A 37 -12.50 14.75 8.45
CA GLU A 37 -12.34 16.06 9.10
C GLU A 37 -11.38 16.97 8.33
N GLN A 38 -10.31 16.43 7.77
CA GLN A 38 -9.38 17.18 6.92
C GLN A 38 -10.05 17.65 5.62
N VAL A 39 -10.80 16.76 4.96
CA VAL A 39 -11.57 17.08 3.75
C VAL A 39 -12.62 18.15 4.04
N ARG A 40 -13.31 18.06 5.18
CA ARG A 40 -14.25 19.11 5.62
C ARG A 40 -13.55 20.46 5.74
N LYS A 41 -12.40 20.52 6.44
CA LYS A 41 -11.62 21.76 6.59
C LYS A 41 -11.14 22.31 5.25
N PHE A 42 -10.67 21.44 4.35
CA PHE A 42 -10.20 21.82 3.02
C PHE A 42 -11.32 22.45 2.18
N ARG A 43 -12.50 21.82 2.19
CA ARG A 43 -13.70 22.33 1.52
C ARG A 43 -14.18 23.65 2.12
N ASP A 44 -14.30 23.72 3.44
CA ASP A 44 -14.80 24.90 4.15
C ASP A 44 -13.82 26.09 4.02
N GLY A 45 -12.54 25.82 3.76
CA GLY A 45 -11.51 26.82 3.40
C GLY A 45 -11.55 27.30 1.94
N GLY A 46 -12.52 26.84 1.13
CA GLY A 46 -12.71 27.29 -0.24
C GLY A 46 -11.85 26.57 -1.29
N SER A 47 -11.10 25.52 -0.91
CA SER A 47 -10.25 24.76 -1.85
C SER A 47 -11.00 23.69 -2.64
N GLY A 48 -12.32 23.58 -2.45
CA GLY A 48 -13.16 22.61 -3.15
C GLY A 48 -13.16 21.21 -2.50
N VAL A 49 -13.58 20.20 -3.26
CA VAL A 49 -13.64 18.81 -2.80
C VAL A 49 -12.51 18.02 -3.47
N PRO A 50 -11.65 17.31 -2.73
CA PRO A 50 -10.64 16.44 -3.32
C PRO A 50 -11.30 15.38 -4.20
N GLY A 51 -10.66 15.06 -5.33
CA GLY A 51 -11.18 14.14 -6.32
C GLY A 51 -10.21 12.99 -6.60
N LEU A 52 -10.72 11.76 -6.58
CA LEU A 52 -10.00 10.55 -6.96
C LEU A 52 -10.61 9.96 -8.22
N ALA A 53 -9.80 9.76 -9.26
CA ALA A 53 -10.18 8.96 -10.41
C ALA A 53 -9.68 7.52 -10.25
N VAL A 54 -10.54 6.53 -10.49
CA VAL A 54 -10.19 5.11 -10.43
C VAL A 54 -10.46 4.46 -11.79
N ILE A 55 -9.41 3.95 -12.42
CA ILE A 55 -9.48 3.20 -13.67
C ILE A 55 -9.59 1.71 -13.38
N LEU A 56 -10.58 1.06 -13.96
CA LEU A 56 -10.75 -0.39 -13.97
C LEU A 56 -10.84 -0.86 -15.43
N VAL A 57 -10.03 -1.85 -15.80
CA VAL A 57 -10.10 -2.46 -17.14
C VAL A 57 -10.51 -3.91 -17.01
N GLY A 58 -11.62 -4.27 -17.66
CA GLY A 58 -12.19 -5.61 -17.61
C GLY A 58 -13.11 -5.84 -16.41
N ASP A 59 -13.33 -7.11 -16.13
CA ASP A 59 -14.47 -7.63 -15.38
C ASP A 59 -14.04 -8.63 -14.28
N ASP A 60 -12.75 -8.62 -13.91
CA ASP A 60 -12.24 -9.43 -12.80
C ASP A 60 -12.99 -9.11 -11.49
N PRO A 61 -13.69 -10.10 -10.89
CA PRO A 61 -14.54 -9.86 -9.71
C PRO A 61 -13.77 -9.33 -8.49
N ALA A 62 -12.51 -9.77 -8.32
CA ALA A 62 -11.66 -9.30 -7.22
C ALA A 62 -11.32 -7.82 -7.40
N SER A 63 -10.87 -7.43 -8.60
CA SER A 63 -10.58 -6.04 -8.97
C SER A 63 -11.82 -5.14 -8.82
N ALA A 64 -12.99 -5.62 -9.25
CA ALA A 64 -14.25 -4.88 -9.08
C ALA A 64 -14.62 -4.69 -7.60
N ALA A 65 -14.39 -5.71 -6.75
CA ALA A 65 -14.61 -5.58 -5.31
C ALA A 65 -13.64 -4.57 -4.67
N TYR A 66 -12.36 -4.58 -5.06
CA TYR A 66 -11.38 -3.60 -4.62
C TYR A 66 -11.77 -2.17 -4.99
N VAL A 67 -12.19 -1.93 -6.23
CA VAL A 67 -12.61 -0.60 -6.68
C VAL A 67 -13.86 -0.12 -5.95
N ARG A 68 -14.85 -0.99 -5.73
CA ARG A 68 -16.03 -0.65 -4.91
C ARG A 68 -15.65 -0.26 -3.49
N SER A 69 -14.71 -0.98 -2.87
CA SER A 69 -14.20 -0.65 -1.53
C SER A 69 -13.54 0.73 -1.51
N LYS A 70 -12.73 1.06 -2.52
CA LYS A 70 -12.10 2.38 -2.68
C LYS A 70 -13.13 3.50 -2.86
N ALA A 71 -14.15 3.29 -3.70
CA ALA A 71 -15.23 4.26 -3.88
C ALA A 71 -16.00 4.52 -2.57
N LYS A 72 -16.33 3.46 -1.82
CA LYS A 72 -16.96 3.58 -0.51
C LYS A 72 -16.07 4.32 0.50
N ALA A 73 -14.77 4.05 0.51
CA ALA A 73 -13.83 4.75 1.39
C ALA A 73 -13.75 6.25 1.05
N CYS A 74 -13.77 6.62 -0.24
CA CYS A 74 -13.86 8.02 -0.66
C CYS A 74 -15.14 8.68 -0.16
N GLU A 75 -16.29 8.03 -0.32
CA GLU A 75 -17.58 8.53 0.16
C GLU A 75 -17.57 8.74 1.69
N GLU A 76 -17.11 7.76 2.45
CA GLU A 76 -16.98 7.84 3.91
C GLU A 76 -16.06 9.00 4.35
N ALA A 77 -15.02 9.28 3.57
CA ALA A 77 -14.08 10.37 3.78
C ALA A 77 -14.53 11.73 3.20
N GLY A 78 -15.64 11.77 2.45
CA GLY A 78 -16.11 12.99 1.78
C GLY A 78 -15.32 13.41 0.53
N ILE A 79 -14.56 12.48 -0.06
CA ILE A 79 -13.78 12.66 -1.28
C ILE A 79 -14.66 12.34 -2.49
N ALA A 80 -14.63 13.17 -3.52
CA ALA A 80 -15.31 12.89 -4.78
C ALA A 80 -14.61 11.73 -5.50
N SER A 81 -15.36 10.70 -5.91
CA SER A 81 -14.82 9.54 -6.61
C SER A 81 -15.38 9.46 -8.03
N ARG A 82 -14.49 9.35 -9.02
CA ARG A 82 -14.83 9.13 -10.42
C ARG A 82 -14.29 7.78 -10.86
N GLN A 83 -15.17 6.78 -10.92
CA GLN A 83 -14.82 5.47 -11.45
C GLN A 83 -14.99 5.45 -12.98
N LEU A 84 -13.96 4.98 -13.68
CA LEU A 84 -13.96 4.78 -15.13
C LEU A 84 -13.69 3.30 -15.40
N THR A 85 -14.71 2.59 -15.88
CA THR A 85 -14.63 1.16 -16.18
C THR A 85 -14.57 0.97 -17.69
N PHE A 86 -13.52 0.30 -18.15
CA PHE A 86 -13.30 -0.04 -19.55
C PHE A 86 -13.56 -1.52 -19.81
N PRO A 87 -14.01 -1.90 -21.02
CA PRO A 87 -14.06 -3.29 -21.40
C PRO A 87 -12.66 -3.88 -21.46
N ARG A 88 -12.55 -5.21 -21.30
CA ARG A 88 -11.26 -5.93 -21.35
C ARG A 88 -10.50 -5.79 -22.68
N TYR A 89 -11.14 -5.30 -23.72
CA TYR A 89 -10.59 -5.14 -25.07
C TYR A 89 -10.28 -3.69 -25.44
N VAL A 90 -10.35 -2.76 -24.47
CA VAL A 90 -9.92 -1.37 -24.66
C VAL A 90 -8.50 -1.32 -25.25
N SER A 91 -8.25 -0.35 -26.12
CA SER A 91 -6.93 -0.16 -26.70
C SER A 91 -5.99 0.57 -25.72
N GLN A 92 -4.68 0.44 -25.95
CA GLN A 92 -3.68 1.18 -25.19
C GLN A 92 -3.84 2.69 -25.39
N GLU A 93 -4.21 3.11 -26.61
CA GLU A 93 -4.38 4.51 -26.99
C GLU A 93 -5.55 5.15 -26.23
N GLU A 94 -6.69 4.47 -26.15
CA GLU A 94 -7.89 4.97 -25.45
C GLU A 94 -7.64 5.10 -23.93
N LEU A 95 -6.98 4.10 -23.33
CA LEU A 95 -6.56 4.16 -21.93
C LEU A 95 -5.59 5.33 -21.69
N THR A 96 -4.62 5.49 -22.59
CA THR A 96 -3.60 6.55 -22.51
C THR A 96 -4.21 7.94 -22.60
N GLU A 97 -5.14 8.15 -23.54
CA GLU A 97 -5.82 9.43 -23.70
C GLU A 97 -6.67 9.78 -22.47
N THR A 98 -7.36 8.79 -21.90
CA THR A 98 -8.11 8.95 -20.66
C THR A 98 -7.21 9.43 -19.52
N LEU A 99 -6.08 8.77 -19.30
CA LEU A 99 -5.13 9.13 -18.23
C LEU A 99 -4.57 10.55 -18.43
N ARG A 100 -4.24 10.93 -19.67
CA ARG A 100 -3.80 12.29 -19.99
C ARG A 100 -4.87 13.34 -19.69
N ASN A 101 -6.13 13.04 -19.96
CA ASN A 101 -7.25 13.94 -19.66
C ASN A 101 -7.44 14.10 -18.15
N LEU A 102 -7.32 13.02 -17.37
CA LEU A 102 -7.38 13.08 -15.91
C LEU A 102 -6.22 13.89 -15.29
N ASN A 103 -5.02 13.82 -15.87
CA ASN A 103 -3.91 14.66 -15.41
C ASN A 103 -4.21 16.16 -15.57
N ARG A 104 -4.95 16.54 -16.61
CA ARG A 104 -5.31 17.94 -16.88
C ARG A 104 -6.55 18.41 -16.13
N ASP A 105 -7.36 17.49 -15.62
CA ASP A 105 -8.58 17.82 -14.90
C ASP A 105 -8.25 18.41 -13.51
N PRO A 106 -8.55 19.70 -13.24
CA PRO A 106 -8.27 20.33 -11.95
C PRO A 106 -9.15 19.78 -10.81
N GLY A 107 -10.25 19.10 -11.13
CA GLY A 107 -11.08 18.41 -10.13
C GLY A 107 -10.48 17.09 -9.65
N ILE A 108 -9.52 16.53 -10.40
CA ILE A 108 -8.87 15.26 -10.06
C ILE A 108 -7.52 15.53 -9.42
N HIS A 109 -7.38 15.06 -8.18
CA HIS A 109 -6.19 15.24 -7.34
C HIS A 109 -5.39 13.95 -7.20
N GLY A 110 -6.04 12.80 -7.40
CA GLY A 110 -5.40 11.49 -7.43
C GLY A 110 -5.93 10.64 -8.58
N ILE A 111 -5.06 9.83 -9.16
CA ILE A 111 -5.41 8.86 -10.21
C ILE A 111 -4.91 7.49 -9.74
N LEU A 112 -5.79 6.50 -9.87
CA LEU A 112 -5.51 5.12 -9.53
C LEU A 112 -5.78 4.23 -10.72
N VAL A 113 -4.78 3.45 -11.14
CA VAL A 113 -4.95 2.40 -12.17
C VAL A 113 -5.02 1.06 -11.47
N GLN A 114 -6.18 0.40 -11.51
CA GLN A 114 -6.33 -0.90 -10.87
C GLN A 114 -5.58 -1.98 -11.68
N LEU A 115 -4.61 -2.61 -11.02
CA LEU A 115 -3.81 -3.71 -11.57
C LEU A 115 -4.35 -5.07 -11.11
N PRO A 116 -4.07 -6.17 -11.84
CA PRO A 116 -3.37 -6.19 -13.13
C PRO A 116 -4.26 -5.72 -14.29
N LEU A 117 -3.66 -5.17 -15.34
CA LEU A 117 -4.35 -4.91 -16.60
C LEU A 117 -4.39 -6.19 -17.47
N PRO A 118 -5.33 -6.27 -18.44
CA PRO A 118 -5.28 -7.29 -19.47
C PRO A 118 -3.93 -7.39 -20.17
N LYS A 119 -3.49 -8.60 -20.52
CA LYS A 119 -2.15 -8.91 -21.06
C LYS A 119 -1.76 -8.16 -22.35
N HIS A 120 -2.74 -7.69 -23.12
CA HIS A 120 -2.47 -6.94 -24.35
C HIS A 120 -2.16 -5.46 -24.09
N LEU A 121 -2.35 -4.98 -22.87
CA LEU A 121 -2.00 -3.63 -22.45
C LEU A 121 -0.63 -3.61 -21.78
N ASP A 122 0.09 -2.51 -21.99
CA ASP A 122 1.32 -2.23 -21.28
C ASP A 122 0.99 -1.46 -19.99
N GLU A 123 0.99 -2.21 -18.88
CA GLU A 123 0.81 -1.68 -17.52
C GLU A 123 1.79 -0.56 -17.21
N ARG A 124 3.05 -0.70 -17.62
CA ARG A 124 4.06 0.29 -17.32
C ARG A 124 3.81 1.56 -18.10
N ALA A 125 3.51 1.45 -19.39
CA ALA A 125 3.15 2.60 -20.21
C ALA A 125 1.91 3.33 -19.66
N ALA A 126 0.92 2.60 -19.16
CA ALA A 126 -0.26 3.19 -18.51
C ALA A 126 0.12 3.96 -17.23
N LEU A 127 0.90 3.34 -16.33
CA LEU A 127 1.29 3.96 -15.06
C LEU A 127 2.15 5.22 -15.27
N GLU A 128 3.13 5.19 -16.16
CA GLU A 128 4.04 6.33 -16.38
C GLU A 128 3.38 7.55 -17.03
N ILE A 129 2.15 7.43 -17.51
CA ILE A 129 1.38 8.60 -17.96
C ILE A 129 0.89 9.41 -16.76
N VAL A 130 0.61 8.77 -15.62
CA VAL A 130 0.07 9.43 -14.43
C VAL A 130 1.08 10.47 -13.93
N ASP A 131 0.61 11.71 -13.72
CA ASP A 131 1.45 12.76 -13.14
C ASP A 131 1.90 12.33 -11.74
N PRO A 132 3.21 12.37 -11.39
CA PRO A 132 3.69 11.95 -10.07
C PRO A 132 3.07 12.74 -8.90
N GLY A 133 2.58 13.96 -9.16
CA GLY A 133 1.81 14.78 -8.23
C GLY A 133 0.35 14.36 -8.07
N LYS A 134 -0.16 13.44 -8.89
CA LYS A 134 -1.47 12.77 -8.79
C LYS A 134 -1.36 11.24 -8.62
N ASP A 135 -0.16 10.68 -8.60
CA ASP A 135 0.11 9.24 -8.43
C ASP A 135 -0.06 8.81 -6.96
N VAL A 136 -1.31 8.75 -6.52
CA VAL A 136 -1.65 8.44 -5.11
C VAL A 136 -1.36 6.99 -4.71
N ASP A 137 -1.16 6.10 -5.69
CA ASP A 137 -0.69 4.72 -5.46
C ASP A 137 0.84 4.60 -5.50
N GLY A 138 1.56 5.64 -5.93
CA GLY A 138 3.03 5.71 -5.87
C GLY A 138 3.77 4.74 -6.79
N PHE A 139 3.21 4.42 -7.97
CA PHE A 139 3.72 3.38 -8.86
C PHE A 139 4.50 3.86 -10.08
N THR A 140 4.53 5.17 -10.34
CA THR A 140 5.39 5.75 -11.39
C THR A 140 6.86 5.59 -11.03
N TYR A 141 7.75 5.52 -12.03
CA TYR A 141 9.19 5.50 -11.79
C TYR A 141 9.66 6.74 -11.03
N ALA A 142 9.05 7.90 -11.28
CA ALA A 142 9.35 9.12 -10.54
C ALA A 142 8.98 9.01 -9.05
N SER A 143 7.79 8.47 -8.72
CA SER A 143 7.39 8.22 -7.32
C SER A 143 8.30 7.21 -6.64
N ILE A 144 8.64 6.12 -7.33
CA ILE A 144 9.52 5.08 -6.79
C ILE A 144 10.94 5.62 -6.60
N GLY A 145 11.49 6.37 -7.57
CA GLY A 145 12.81 6.99 -7.45
C GLY A 145 12.86 7.96 -6.26
N ARG A 146 11.86 8.82 -6.11
CA ARG A 146 11.75 9.70 -4.94
C ARG A 146 11.60 8.92 -3.64
N LEU A 147 10.90 7.78 -3.64
CA LEU A 147 10.82 6.91 -2.47
C LEU A 147 12.21 6.39 -2.10
N THR A 148 13.05 6.02 -3.07
CA THR A 148 14.40 5.54 -2.75
C THR A 148 15.26 6.57 -2.03
N GLU A 149 15.08 7.86 -2.33
CA GLU A 149 15.78 8.97 -1.67
C GLU A 149 15.04 9.53 -0.43
N ASN A 150 13.94 8.91 -0.01
CA ASN A 150 13.09 9.40 1.08
C ASN A 150 12.47 10.79 0.83
N HIS A 151 12.16 11.10 -0.43
CA HIS A 151 11.57 12.35 -0.91
C HIS A 151 10.24 12.15 -1.65
N ALA A 152 9.63 10.96 -1.52
CA ALA A 152 8.34 10.66 -2.14
C ALA A 152 7.21 11.52 -1.55
N ARG A 153 6.36 12.05 -2.44
CA ARG A 153 5.11 12.72 -2.04
C ARG A 153 4.04 11.69 -1.66
N PHE A 154 3.88 10.69 -2.52
CA PHE A 154 3.02 9.54 -2.29
C PHE A 154 3.90 8.30 -2.30
N VAL A 155 3.61 7.39 -1.38
CA VAL A 155 4.29 6.10 -1.26
C VAL A 155 3.27 4.99 -1.49
N PRO A 156 3.69 3.81 -1.98
CA PRO A 156 2.80 2.68 -2.19
C PRO A 156 1.86 2.39 -1.02
N CYS A 157 0.55 2.36 -1.32
CA CYS A 157 -0.52 2.35 -0.31
C CYS A 157 -0.43 1.17 0.67
N THR A 158 -0.15 -0.05 0.20
CA THR A 158 -0.05 -1.23 1.08
C THR A 158 1.13 -1.13 2.04
N PRO A 159 2.37 -0.84 1.56
CA PRO A 159 3.50 -0.51 2.43
C PRO A 159 3.21 0.62 3.43
N ALA A 160 2.61 1.72 2.98
CA ALA A 160 2.23 2.82 3.86
C ALA A 160 1.25 2.38 4.96
N GLY A 161 0.24 1.58 4.59
CA GLY A 161 -0.73 1.01 5.50
C GLY A 161 -0.08 0.11 6.55
N ILE A 162 0.93 -0.69 6.19
CA ILE A 162 1.69 -1.50 7.17
C ILE A 162 2.34 -0.61 8.21
N LEU A 163 3.01 0.48 7.80
CA LEU A 163 3.62 1.40 8.76
C LEU A 163 2.57 2.10 9.63
N GLU A 164 1.45 2.54 9.06
CA GLU A 164 0.35 3.15 9.81
C GLU A 164 -0.19 2.19 10.89
N LEU A 165 -0.34 0.90 10.56
CA LEU A 165 -0.75 -0.12 11.53
C LEU A 165 0.26 -0.23 12.68
N LEU A 166 1.55 -0.29 12.38
CA LEU A 166 2.62 -0.38 13.39
C LEU A 166 2.67 0.89 14.26
N ASP A 167 2.52 2.07 13.65
CA ASP A 167 2.56 3.36 14.34
C ASP A 167 1.36 3.52 15.29
N ARG A 168 0.15 3.13 14.88
CA ARG A 168 -1.06 3.13 15.72
C ARG A 168 -0.96 2.17 16.90
N GLU A 169 -0.31 1.05 16.67
CA GLU A 169 -0.02 0.03 17.67
C GLU A 169 1.23 0.36 18.51
N LYS A 170 1.91 1.48 18.23
CA LYS A 170 3.11 1.96 18.92
C LYS A 170 4.23 0.92 18.93
N ILE A 171 4.40 0.21 17.82
CA ILE A 171 5.48 -0.76 17.64
C ILE A 171 6.71 0.00 17.14
N GLU A 172 7.80 -0.08 17.89
CA GLU A 172 9.06 0.58 17.53
C GLU A 172 9.73 -0.16 16.35
N ILE A 173 10.08 0.59 15.30
CA ILE A 173 10.75 0.06 14.10
C ILE A 173 12.26 0.31 14.16
N ALA A 174 12.69 1.42 14.74
CA ALA A 174 14.09 1.81 14.77
C ALA A 174 14.94 0.76 15.50
N GLY A 175 16.06 0.36 14.90
CA GLY A 175 16.97 -0.64 15.47
C GLY A 175 16.46 -2.10 15.39
N THR A 176 15.26 -2.33 14.86
CA THR A 176 14.76 -3.69 14.63
C THR A 176 15.39 -4.32 13.39
N HIS A 177 15.34 -5.65 13.31
CA HIS A 177 15.64 -6.39 12.09
C HIS A 177 14.32 -6.79 11.42
N ALA A 178 13.98 -6.11 10.32
CA ALA A 178 12.77 -6.37 9.55
C ALA A 178 13.08 -7.30 8.38
N VAL A 179 12.36 -8.42 8.30
CA VAL A 179 12.53 -9.40 7.21
C VAL A 179 11.31 -9.33 6.30
N VAL A 180 11.52 -8.92 5.06
CA VAL A 180 10.46 -8.81 4.04
C VAL A 180 10.52 -10.02 3.12
N VAL A 181 9.52 -10.90 3.21
CA VAL A 181 9.40 -12.07 2.34
C VAL A 181 8.60 -11.72 1.09
N GLY A 182 9.30 -11.44 0.00
CA GLY A 182 8.73 -11.02 -1.27
C GLY A 182 9.35 -9.72 -1.77
N ARG A 183 9.54 -9.62 -3.09
CA ARG A 183 10.22 -8.48 -3.75
C ARG A 183 9.41 -7.88 -4.91
N SER A 184 8.09 -7.92 -4.80
CA SER A 184 7.21 -7.29 -5.79
C SER A 184 7.45 -5.77 -5.86
N GLU A 185 7.21 -5.19 -7.03
CA GLU A 185 7.42 -3.74 -7.26
C GLU A 185 6.47 -2.88 -6.42
N ILE A 186 5.28 -3.40 -6.08
CA ILE A 186 4.21 -2.62 -5.43
C ILE A 186 4.08 -2.87 -3.92
N VAL A 187 4.71 -3.92 -3.37
CA VAL A 187 4.68 -4.22 -1.92
C VAL A 187 6.06 -4.47 -1.36
N GLY A 188 6.74 -5.51 -1.83
CA GLY A 188 7.97 -6.01 -1.20
C GLY A 188 9.12 -5.03 -1.21
N LYS A 189 9.49 -4.50 -2.38
CA LYS A 189 10.58 -3.51 -2.47
C LYS A 189 10.24 -2.19 -1.77
N PRO A 190 9.03 -1.60 -1.94
CA PRO A 190 8.73 -0.34 -1.26
C PRO A 190 8.65 -0.46 0.26
N VAL A 191 8.07 -1.55 0.81
CA VAL A 191 8.02 -1.70 2.29
C VAL A 191 9.41 -1.89 2.88
N ALA A 192 10.31 -2.57 2.18
CA ALA A 192 11.72 -2.65 2.56
C ALA A 192 12.38 -1.26 2.64
N MET A 193 12.16 -0.40 1.63
CA MET A 193 12.66 0.97 1.66
C MET A 193 12.06 1.80 2.80
N LEU A 194 10.75 1.67 3.05
CA LEU A 194 10.10 2.39 4.16
C LEU A 194 10.62 1.95 5.53
N PHE A 195 10.87 0.66 5.74
CA PHE A 195 11.51 0.17 6.96
C PHE A 195 12.94 0.69 7.11
N LEU A 196 13.70 0.73 6.02
CA LEU A 196 15.05 1.29 6.01
C LEU A 196 15.06 2.78 6.40
N HIS A 197 14.13 3.57 5.85
CA HIS A 197 13.95 4.99 6.21
C HIS A 197 13.53 5.19 7.67
N ARG A 198 12.94 4.16 8.28
CA ARG A 198 12.58 4.12 9.71
C ARG A 198 13.65 3.44 10.58
N HIS A 199 14.89 3.35 10.08
CA HIS A 199 16.07 2.88 10.78
C HIS A 199 16.04 1.40 11.19
N ALA A 200 15.26 0.57 10.49
CA ALA A 200 15.39 -0.88 10.61
C ALA A 200 16.59 -1.37 9.79
N THR A 201 17.24 -2.44 10.27
CA THR A 201 18.04 -3.30 9.39
C THR A 201 17.05 -4.16 8.59
N VAL A 202 17.21 -4.25 7.28
CA VAL A 202 16.22 -4.90 6.41
C VAL A 202 16.85 -6.06 5.63
N THR A 203 16.26 -7.26 5.74
CA THR A 203 16.54 -8.38 4.85
C THR A 203 15.37 -8.55 3.88
N VAL A 204 15.65 -8.70 2.58
CA VAL A 204 14.62 -8.99 1.58
C VAL A 204 14.80 -10.41 1.04
N CYS A 205 13.85 -11.28 1.34
CA CYS A 205 13.81 -12.66 0.89
C CYS A 205 12.89 -12.82 -0.33
N HIS A 206 13.05 -13.91 -1.08
CA HIS A 206 12.21 -14.25 -2.22
C HIS A 206 12.29 -15.74 -2.56
N SER A 207 11.60 -16.17 -3.63
CA SER A 207 11.56 -17.57 -4.10
C SER A 207 12.90 -18.21 -4.50
N ARG A 208 14.02 -17.47 -4.35
CA ARG A 208 15.38 -17.95 -4.62
C ARG A 208 16.33 -17.75 -3.42
N THR A 209 15.79 -17.40 -2.26
CA THR A 209 16.55 -17.39 -0.99
C THR A 209 16.89 -18.83 -0.63
N ALA A 210 18.16 -19.12 -0.31
CA ALA A 210 18.65 -20.47 -0.10
C ALA A 210 18.05 -21.15 1.13
N ASP A 211 18.05 -20.44 2.27
CA ASP A 211 17.45 -20.90 3.52
C ASP A 211 16.53 -19.81 4.08
N LEU A 212 15.27 -19.84 3.67
CA LEU A 212 14.29 -18.85 4.12
C LEU A 212 14.06 -18.92 5.64
N ALA A 213 14.13 -20.12 6.23
CA ALA A 213 13.88 -20.31 7.65
C ALA A 213 15.02 -19.77 8.53
N ALA A 214 16.25 -19.73 8.02
CA ALA A 214 17.35 -19.07 8.72
C ALA A 214 17.25 -17.54 8.69
N GLU A 215 16.54 -16.97 7.72
CA GLU A 215 16.35 -15.52 7.57
C GLU A 215 15.14 -14.98 8.34
N THR A 216 14.15 -15.82 8.70
CA THR A 216 12.86 -15.43 9.34
C THR A 216 12.67 -16.04 10.72
#